data_AF-A0A1E7F395-F1
#
_entry.id   AF-A0A1E7F395-F1
#
_cell.length_a   1.000
_cell.length_b   1.000
_cell.length_c   1.000
_cell.angle_alpha   90.00
_cell.angle_beta   90.00
_cell.angle_gamma   90.00
#
_symmetry.space_group_name_H-M   'P 1'
#
loop_
_entity.id
_entity.type
_entity.pdbx_description
1 polymer ?
#
loop_
_entity_poly.entity_id
_entity_poly.type
_entity_poly.pdbx_seq_one_letter_code
_entity_poly.pdbx_strand_id
1 'polypeptide(L)' 'CNLCGQGGELLICDGGDHSEGCRRSFHITCLGLSAIPDGDWICSSCADTLG' A
#
# COMPACT_ATOMS: atom_id res chain seq x y z
N CYS A 1 -6.43 -7.03 -2.45
CA CYS A 1 -5.31 -7.11 -1.49
C CYS A 1 -4.25 -8.03 -2.04
N ASN A 2 -3.02 -7.54 -2.23
CA ASN A 2 -1.91 -8.34 -2.75
C ASN A 2 -1.42 -9.44 -1.79
N LEU A 3 -1.82 -9.39 -0.51
CA LEU A 3 -1.47 -10.43 0.48
C LEU A 3 -2.45 -11.60 0.50
N CYS A 4 -3.76 -11.34 0.54
CA CYS A 4 -4.77 -12.42 0.61
C CYS A 4 -5.48 -12.71 -0.73
N GLY A 5 -5.24 -11.93 -1.78
CA GLY A 5 -5.88 -12.10 -3.08
C GLY A 5 -7.35 -11.66 -3.14
N GLN A 6 -7.94 -11.20 -2.04
CA GLN A 6 -9.35 -10.78 -1.99
C GLN A 6 -9.53 -9.30 -2.30
N GLY A 7 -10.64 -8.97 -2.97
CA GLY A 7 -11.14 -7.60 -3.15
C GLY A 7 -11.89 -7.10 -1.91
N GLY A 8 -12.20 -5.80 -1.88
CA GLY A 8 -12.88 -5.15 -0.75
C GLY A 8 -12.33 -3.76 -0.48
N GLU A 9 -12.27 -3.38 0.79
CA GLU A 9 -11.70 -2.11 1.25
C GLU A 9 -10.17 -2.17 1.25
N LEU A 10 -9.57 -1.67 0.18
CA LEU A 10 -8.13 -1.76 -0.04
C LEU A 10 -7.48 -0.38 0.05
N LEU A 11 -6.46 -0.28 0.89
CA LEU A 11 -5.54 0.83 0.94
C LEU A 11 -4.60 0.75 -0.28
N ILE A 12 -4.54 1.82 -1.06
CA ILE A 12 -3.69 1.95 -2.24
C ILE A 12 -2.36 2.59 -1.80
N CYS A 13 -1.24 2.08 -2.31
CA CYS A 13 0.06 2.70 -2.10
C CYS A 13 0.18 3.97 -2.93
N ASP A 14 0.56 5.09 -2.29
CA ASP A 14 0.82 6.36 -2.97
C ASP A 14 2.27 6.47 -3.49
N GLY A 15 3.16 5.59 -3.01
CA GLY A 15 4.54 5.53 -3.50
C GLY A 15 4.68 5.06 -4.95
N GLY A 16 5.88 5.23 -5.51
CA GLY A 16 6.23 4.86 -6.89
C GLY A 16 7.01 5.99 -7.57
N ASP A 17 7.66 5.70 -8.69
CA ASP A 17 8.18 6.78 -9.54
C ASP A 17 7.00 7.45 -10.25
N HIS A 18 7.07 8.76 -10.48
CA HIS A 18 6.00 9.55 -11.12
C HIS A 18 5.54 8.98 -12.49
N SER A 19 6.35 8.10 -13.10
CA SER A 19 6.02 7.39 -14.34
C SER A 19 5.21 6.09 -14.16
N GLU A 20 5.32 5.39 -13.03
CA GLU A 20 4.61 4.15 -12.75
C GLU A 20 4.25 4.06 -11.25
N GLY A 21 3.13 4.69 -10.88
CA GLY A 21 2.59 4.63 -9.52
C GLY A 21 2.43 3.19 -9.02
N CYS A 22 2.63 2.96 -7.73
CA CYS A 22 2.60 1.62 -7.16
C CYS A 22 1.18 1.05 -7.21
N ARG A 23 0.94 0.12 -8.15
CA ARG A 23 -0.36 -0.58 -8.31
C ARG A 23 -0.68 -1.57 -7.20
N ARG A 24 -0.06 -1.44 -6.02
CA ARG A 24 -0.24 -2.37 -4.91
C ARG A 24 -1.31 -1.86 -3.98
N SER A 25 -2.22 -2.76 -3.63
CA SER A 25 -3.36 -2.47 -2.78
C SER A 25 -3.52 -3.56 -1.72
N PHE A 26 -3.82 -3.17 -0.47
CA PHE A 26 -3.82 -4.08 0.66
C PHE A 26 -4.91 -3.72 1.66
N HIS A 27 -5.45 -4.71 2.38
CA HIS A 27 -6.27 -4.40 3.54
C HIS A 27 -5.38 -3.84 4.64
N ILE A 28 -5.91 -2.86 5.37
CA ILE A 28 -5.31 -2.26 6.57
C ILE A 28 -4.90 -3.35 7.55
N THR A 29 -5.81 -4.30 7.81
CA THR A 29 -5.59 -5.45 8.69
C THR A 29 -4.55 -6.42 8.16
N CYS A 30 -4.48 -6.66 6.84
CA CYS A 30 -3.43 -7.49 6.24
C CYS A 30 -2.04 -6.85 6.39
N LEU A 31 -1.96 -5.52 6.46
CA LEU A 31 -0.72 -4.79 6.75
C LEU A 31 -0.40 -4.73 8.25
N GLY A 32 -1.27 -5.23 9.13
CA GLY A 32 -1.15 -5.07 10.57
C GLY A 32 -1.42 -3.66 11.07
N LEU A 33 -2.02 -2.81 10.23
CA LEU A 33 -2.45 -1.47 10.61
C LEU A 33 -3.80 -1.55 11.33
N SER A 34 -3.94 -0.74 12.39
CA SER A 34 -5.17 -0.71 13.19
C SER A 34 -6.23 0.24 12.61
N ALA A 35 -5.81 1.22 11.79
CA ALA A 35 -6.67 2.21 11.17
C ALA A 35 -6.06 2.69 9.84
N ILE A 36 -6.88 3.35 9.00
CA ILE A 36 -6.39 4.04 7.81
C ILE A 36 -5.37 5.10 8.27
N PRO A 37 -4.13 5.09 7.75
CA PRO A 37 -3.16 6.13 8.05
C PRO A 37 -3.66 7.49 7.56
N ASP A 38 -3.35 8.54 8.30
CA ASP A 38 -3.67 9.91 7.91
C ASP A 38 -2.60 10.40 6.91
N GLY A 39 -3.02 10.79 5.71
CA GLY A 39 -2.14 11.22 4.63
C GLY A 39 -1.59 10.09 3.75
N ASP A 40 -0.42 10.31 3.15
CA ASP A 40 0.19 9.41 2.18
C ASP A 40 0.67 8.11 2.84
N TRP A 41 0.24 6.98 2.26
CA TRP A 41 0.71 5.67 2.67
C TRP A 41 1.60 5.04 1.60
N ILE A 42 2.82 4.70 2.00
CA ILE A 42 3.81 4.05 1.15
C ILE A 42 4.00 2.60 1.62
N CYS A 43 3.86 1.66 0.69
CA CYS A 43 4.07 0.23 0.98
C CYS A 43 5.56 -0.06 1.23
N SER A 44 5.84 -1.14 1.96
CA SER A 44 7.21 -1.53 2.35
C SER A 44 8.17 -1.66 1.17
N SER A 45 7.70 -2.10 0.00
CA SER A 45 8.58 -2.19 -1.17
C SER A 45 8.90 -0.84 -1.81
N CYS A 46 7.96 0.11 -1.82
CA CYS A 46 8.27 1.47 -2.27
C CYS A 46 9.18 2.18 -1.27
N ALA A 47 8.98 1.95 0.03
CA ALA A 47 9.86 2.46 1.07
C ALA A 47 11.29 1.89 0.94
N ASP A 48 11.43 0.62 0.55
CA ASP A 48 12.72 -0.04 0.29
C ASP A 48 13.42 0.47 -0.97
N THR A 49 12.67 0.80 -2.03
CA THR A 49 13.24 1.29 -3.31
C THR A 49 13.76 2.75 -3.22
N LEU A 50 13.48 3.46 -2.12
CA LEU A 50 13.98 4.80 -1.83
C LEU A 50 15.40 4.79 -1.19
N GLY A 51 16.02 3.63 -1.03
CA GLY A 51 17.35 3.43 -0.43
C GLY A 51 18.48 3.16 -1.41
#